data_AF-A0A417F1A4-F1
#
_entry.id   AF-A0A417F1A4-F1
#
_cell.length_a   1.000
_cell.length_b   1.000
_cell.length_c   1.000
_cell.angle_alpha   90.00
_cell.angle_beta   90.00
_cell.angle_gamma   90.00
#
_symmetry.space_group_name_H-M   'P 1'
#
loop_
_entity.id
_entity.type
_entity.pdbx_description
1 polymer ?
#
loop_
_entity_poly.entity_id
_entity_poly.type
_entity_poly.pdbx_seq_one_letter_code
_entity_poly.pdbx_strand_id
1 'polypeptide(L)'
;MHSTLLFYNQRCFTIKTNTLDGCFRKTFSYNDKRYSVRVKTARDLWHKVEEKSSGYLFTQPTTGRPHTETSTKQMWRSFKQALDLDMGAQMVHGVIAPETSVVADDLTPYCLRHTYATDLQSADVPINVAKDFLGHKSIAMTSHIYTHLSDEAFTNASLKVLSFATESRKKTQKKVVSIR
;
A
#
# COMPACT_ATOMS: atom_id res chain seq x y z
N MET A 1 22.12 10.87 -33.86
CA MET A 1 21.42 10.14 -32.79
C MET A 1 20.65 11.15 -31.95
N HIS A 2 19.31 11.15 -32.02
CA HIS A 2 18.50 12.06 -31.20
C HIS A 2 18.42 11.51 -29.77
N SER A 3 18.94 12.28 -28.80
CA SER A 3 18.76 12.03 -27.38
C SER A 3 17.50 12.76 -26.96
N THR A 4 16.47 12.03 -26.53
CA THR A 4 15.20 12.64 -26.13
C THR A 4 15.12 12.63 -24.61
N LEU A 5 14.89 13.81 -24.03
CA LEU A 5 14.55 13.97 -22.62
C LEU A 5 13.08 13.61 -22.45
N LEU A 6 12.82 12.53 -21.73
CA LEU A 6 11.47 12.15 -21.36
C LEU A 6 11.28 12.43 -19.86
N PHE A 7 10.22 13.17 -19.57
CA PHE A 7 9.75 13.42 -18.21
C PHE A 7 8.66 12.41 -17.88
N TYR A 8 8.90 11.56 -16.89
CA TYR A 8 7.88 10.66 -16.35
C TYR A 8 7.96 10.72 -14.82
N ASN A 9 6.83 11.04 -14.18
CA ASN A 9 6.71 11.17 -12.72
C ASN A 9 7.75 12.13 -12.09
N GLN A 10 7.89 13.33 -12.66
CA GLN A 10 8.79 14.42 -12.22
C GLN A 10 10.30 14.13 -12.22
N ARG A 11 10.75 12.97 -12.73
CA ARG A 11 12.17 12.68 -12.94
C ARG A 11 12.55 12.78 -14.41
N CYS A 12 13.69 13.42 -14.67
CA CYS A 12 14.22 13.67 -16.00
C CYS A 12 15.19 12.55 -16.41
N PHE A 13 14.92 11.87 -17.53
CA PHE A 13 15.78 10.81 -18.02
C PHE A 13 16.22 11.05 -19.47
N THR A 14 17.52 10.95 -19.69
CA THR A 14 18.11 10.88 -21.03
C THR A 14 17.95 9.45 -21.55
N ILE A 15 17.08 9.26 -22.54
CA ILE A 15 16.88 7.98 -23.23
C ILE A 15 17.39 8.14 -24.66
N LYS A 16 18.20 7.18 -25.14
CA LYS A 16 18.55 7.12 -26.57
C LYS A 16 17.31 6.65 -27.32
N THR A 17 16.65 7.54 -28.06
CA THR A 17 15.42 7.20 -28.80
C THR A 17 15.70 6.55 -30.15
N ASN A 18 14.81 5.59 -30.46
CA ASN A 18 14.36 5.08 -31.76
C ASN A 18 15.44 4.83 -32.83
N THR A 19 16.01 3.62 -32.80
CA THR A 19 16.52 2.98 -34.03
C THR A 19 15.30 2.64 -34.91
N LEU A 20 15.44 2.61 -36.25
CA LEU A 20 14.38 2.33 -37.26
C LEU A 20 13.27 1.34 -36.86
N ASP A 21 13.56 0.39 -35.97
CA ASP A 21 12.67 -0.60 -35.35
C ASP A 21 11.63 -0.08 -34.32
N GLY A 22 11.53 1.22 -34.01
CA GLY A 22 10.51 1.72 -33.07
C GLY A 22 10.77 1.42 -31.58
N CYS A 23 11.96 0.92 -31.22
CA CYS A 23 12.28 0.45 -29.87
C CYS A 23 13.12 1.44 -29.06
N PHE A 24 12.90 1.49 -27.75
CA PHE A 24 13.73 2.22 -26.79
C PHE A 24 14.84 1.33 -26.24
N ARG A 25 16.04 1.88 -26.08
CA ARG A 25 17.20 1.16 -25.52
C ARG A 25 17.90 1.99 -24.43
N LYS A 26 18.32 1.33 -23.35
CA LYS A 26 19.19 1.94 -22.32
C LYS A 26 20.19 0.92 -21.81
N THR A 27 21.42 1.40 -21.63
CA THR A 27 22.49 0.65 -20.97
C THR A 27 22.77 1.31 -19.64
N PHE A 28 22.81 0.54 -18.55
CA PHE A 28 23.15 1.01 -17.21
C PHE A 28 23.94 -0.09 -16.49
N SER A 29 24.66 0.30 -15.44
CA SER A 29 25.37 -0.65 -14.57
C SER A 29 24.68 -0.71 -13.22
N TYR A 30 24.58 -1.90 -12.64
CA TYR A 30 24.05 -2.15 -11.30
C TYR A 30 24.75 -3.37 -10.69
N ASN A 31 25.15 -3.30 -9.42
CA ASN A 31 25.93 -4.35 -8.73
C ASN A 31 27.10 -4.89 -9.59
N ASP A 32 27.92 -3.96 -10.11
CA ASP A 32 29.09 -4.24 -10.98
C ASP A 32 28.80 -5.00 -12.28
N LYS A 33 27.53 -5.16 -12.64
CA LYS A 33 27.08 -5.80 -13.87
C LYS A 33 26.48 -4.77 -14.83
N ARG A 34 26.83 -4.88 -16.10
CA ARG A 34 26.32 -4.01 -17.17
C ARG A 34 25.08 -4.62 -17.81
N TYR A 35 23.99 -3.89 -17.81
CA TYR A 35 22.70 -4.31 -18.38
C TYR A 35 22.37 -3.50 -19.62
N SER A 36 21.86 -4.17 -20.66
CA SER A 36 21.36 -3.55 -21.89
C SER A 36 19.90 -3.94 -22.08
N VAL A 37 18.99 -2.98 -22.01
CA VAL A 37 17.54 -3.20 -22.07
C VAL A 37 16.99 -2.67 -23.39
N ARG A 38 16.17 -3.48 -24.08
CA ARG A 38 15.40 -3.11 -25.27
C ARG A 38 13.91 -3.34 -25.02
N VAL A 39 13.06 -2.34 -25.28
CA VAL A 39 11.60 -2.41 -25.09
C VAL A 39 10.85 -1.55 -26.10
N LYS A 40 9.54 -1.81 -26.24
CA LYS A 40 8.66 -1.08 -27.17
C LYS A 40 8.15 0.24 -26.62
N THR A 41 7.99 0.38 -25.31
CA THR A 41 7.46 1.60 -24.68
C THR A 41 8.48 2.23 -23.74
N ALA A 42 8.43 3.56 -23.59
CA ALA A 42 9.25 4.27 -22.62
C ALA A 42 8.93 3.87 -21.18
N ARG A 43 7.65 3.53 -20.89
CA ARG A 43 7.19 3.06 -19.58
C ARG A 43 7.84 1.74 -19.18
N ASP A 44 7.89 0.77 -20.08
CA ASP A 44 8.52 -0.53 -19.81
C ASP A 44 10.04 -0.37 -19.61
N LEU A 45 10.65 0.62 -20.29
CA LEU A 45 12.07 0.89 -20.13
C LEU A 45 12.32 1.44 -18.74
N TRP A 46 11.47 2.37 -18.30
CA TRP A 46 11.53 2.93 -16.95
C TRP A 46 11.37 1.83 -15.90
N HIS A 47 10.34 0.99 -16.00
CA HIS A 47 10.15 -0.13 -15.05
C HIS A 47 11.37 -1.06 -15.02
N LYS A 48 11.92 -1.49 -16.16
CA LYS A 48 13.07 -2.41 -16.17
C LYS A 48 14.37 -1.78 -15.70
N VAL A 49 14.53 -0.47 -15.87
CA VAL A 49 15.74 0.25 -15.44
C VAL A 49 15.63 0.55 -13.95
N GLU A 50 14.50 1.09 -13.46
CA GLU A 50 14.27 1.35 -12.04
C GLU A 50 14.14 0.08 -11.23
N GLU A 51 13.46 -0.98 -11.70
CA GLU A 51 13.41 -2.27 -11.00
C GLU A 51 14.80 -2.87 -10.78
N LYS A 52 15.76 -2.53 -11.67
CA LYS A 52 17.14 -2.97 -11.54
C LYS A 52 18.03 -1.96 -10.84
N SER A 53 17.77 -0.65 -10.91
CA SER A 53 18.61 0.39 -10.29
C SER A 53 18.13 0.80 -8.91
N SER A 54 16.84 0.69 -8.62
CA SER A 54 16.28 0.81 -7.29
C SER A 54 16.53 -0.52 -6.57
N GLY A 55 17.39 -0.48 -5.55
CA GLY A 55 17.56 -1.62 -4.68
C GLY A 55 16.25 -2.03 -4.03
N TYR A 56 16.19 -3.24 -3.48
CA TYR A 56 15.05 -3.65 -2.67
C TYR A 56 15.06 -2.89 -1.34
N LEU A 57 13.90 -2.41 -0.89
CA LEU A 57 13.76 -1.74 0.41
C LEU A 57 13.92 -2.72 1.57
N PHE A 58 13.34 -3.92 1.43
CA PHE A 58 13.41 -4.98 2.43
C PHE A 58 14.36 -6.08 1.97
N THR A 59 15.55 -6.08 2.57
CA THR A 59 16.61 -7.04 2.26
C THR A 59 17.05 -7.79 3.49
N GLN A 60 17.52 -9.01 3.26
CA GLN A 60 18.19 -9.82 4.27
C GLN A 60 19.40 -9.06 4.82
N PRO A 61 19.52 -8.89 6.16
CA PRO A 61 20.59 -8.09 6.76
C PRO A 61 21.99 -8.56 6.37
N THR A 62 22.20 -9.87 6.26
CA THR A 62 23.51 -10.46 6.01
C THR A 62 23.91 -10.44 4.54
N THR A 63 22.96 -10.57 3.61
CA THR A 63 23.26 -10.78 2.18
C THR A 63 22.90 -9.59 1.30
N GLY A 64 22.10 -8.64 1.79
CA GLY A 64 21.57 -7.52 1.00
C GLY A 64 20.61 -7.96 -0.12
N ARG A 65 20.22 -9.25 -0.16
CA ARG A 65 19.29 -9.80 -1.14
C ARG A 65 17.84 -9.63 -0.66
N PRO A 66 16.84 -9.68 -1.56
CA PRO A 66 15.44 -9.73 -1.16
C PRO A 66 15.17 -10.86 -0.17
N HIS A 67 14.22 -10.65 0.74
CA HIS A 67 13.73 -11.76 1.56
C HIS A 67 13.13 -12.87 0.69
N THR A 68 13.51 -14.12 1.00
CA THR A 68 12.81 -15.31 0.51
C THR A 68 11.59 -15.57 1.38
N GLU A 69 10.67 -16.43 0.94
CA GLU A 69 9.49 -16.82 1.73
C GLU A 69 9.87 -17.30 3.15
N THR A 70 10.87 -18.18 3.24
CA THR A 70 11.37 -18.68 4.53
C THR A 70 11.95 -17.56 5.39
N SER A 71 12.73 -16.66 4.79
CA SER A 71 13.31 -15.52 5.50
C SER A 71 12.24 -14.57 6.02
N THR A 72 11.19 -14.30 5.23
CA THR A 72 10.04 -13.50 5.65
C THR A 72 9.28 -14.17 6.81
N LYS A 73 9.08 -15.49 6.77
CA LYS A 73 8.45 -16.24 7.87
C LYS A 73 9.28 -16.16 9.16
N GLN A 74 10.61 -16.27 9.07
CA GLN A 74 11.50 -16.12 10.22
C GLN A 74 11.49 -14.70 10.77
N MET A 75 11.53 -13.70 9.89
CA MET A 75 11.40 -12.29 10.27
C MET A 75 10.11 -12.04 11.04
N TRP A 76 8.98 -12.57 10.56
CA TRP A 76 7.70 -12.46 11.25
C TRP A 76 7.69 -13.17 12.62
N ARG A 77 8.26 -14.38 12.71
CA ARG A 77 8.38 -15.09 14.00
C ARG A 77 9.20 -14.30 15.01
N SER A 78 10.32 -13.73 14.56
CA SER A 78 11.17 -12.87 15.40
C SER A 78 10.41 -11.64 15.88
N PHE A 79 9.66 -10.98 14.99
CA PHE A 79 8.79 -9.86 15.34
C PHE A 79 7.75 -10.24 16.40
N LYS A 80 7.01 -11.34 16.20
CA LYS A 80 6.01 -11.80 17.19
C LYS A 80 6.65 -12.09 18.54
N GLN A 81 7.83 -12.71 18.56
CA GLN A 81 8.55 -12.97 19.79
C GLN A 81 8.96 -11.69 20.50
N ALA A 82 9.52 -10.72 19.77
CA ALA A 82 9.91 -9.43 20.34
C ALA A 82 8.70 -8.68 20.91
N LEU A 83 7.58 -8.67 20.18
CA LEU A 83 6.32 -8.07 20.64
C LEU A 83 5.83 -8.71 21.93
N ASP A 84 5.81 -10.04 21.98
CA ASP A 84 5.28 -10.77 23.12
C ASP A 84 6.15 -10.60 24.38
N LEU A 85 7.48 -10.54 24.21
CA LEU A 85 8.40 -10.17 25.30
C LEU A 85 8.19 -8.73 25.80
N ASP A 86 7.95 -7.78 24.91
CA ASP A 86 7.65 -6.39 25.28
C ASP A 86 6.32 -6.28 26.05
N MET A 87 5.37 -7.16 25.74
CA MET A 87 4.10 -7.29 26.45
C MET A 87 4.21 -8.06 27.78
N GLY A 88 5.41 -8.53 28.16
CA GLY A 88 5.69 -9.15 29.45
C GLY A 88 5.75 -10.68 29.45
N ALA A 89 5.75 -11.32 28.28
CA ALA A 89 5.94 -12.76 28.19
C ALA A 89 7.35 -13.17 28.67
N GLN A 90 7.47 -14.38 29.21
CA GLN A 90 8.74 -14.90 29.74
C GLN A 90 9.36 -15.92 28.79
N MET A 91 10.69 -15.91 28.69
CA MET A 91 11.43 -16.97 27.99
C MET A 91 11.75 -18.11 28.94
N VAL A 92 11.36 -19.31 28.56
CA VAL A 92 11.68 -20.56 29.26
C VAL A 92 12.40 -21.47 28.26
N HIS A 93 13.65 -21.84 28.57
CA HIS A 93 14.50 -22.68 27.70
C HIS A 93 14.68 -22.15 26.26
N GLY A 94 14.75 -20.83 26.08
CA GLY A 94 14.96 -20.20 24.77
C GLY A 94 13.72 -20.13 23.88
N VAL A 95 12.54 -20.48 24.41
CA VAL A 95 11.24 -20.31 23.76
C VAL A 95 10.35 -19.49 24.68
N ILE A 96 9.38 -18.77 24.13
CA ILE A 96 8.38 -18.07 24.94
C ILE A 96 7.49 -19.11 25.63
N ALA A 97 7.28 -18.95 26.94
CA ALA A 97 6.38 -19.80 27.71
C ALA A 97 4.93 -19.56 27.26
N PRO A 98 4.21 -20.58 26.75
CA PRO A 98 2.85 -20.43 26.24
C PRO A 98 1.88 -19.84 27.28
N GLU A 99 2.07 -20.16 28.56
CA GLU A 99 1.26 -19.61 29.66
C GLU A 99 1.39 -18.09 29.86
N THR A 100 2.48 -17.49 29.38
CA THR A 100 2.76 -16.05 29.51
C THR A 100 2.59 -15.28 28.19
N SER A 101 2.32 -15.98 27.09
CA SER A 101 2.10 -15.37 25.78
C SER A 101 0.84 -14.52 25.82
N VAL A 102 0.97 -13.24 25.48
CA VAL A 102 -0.14 -12.28 25.41
C VAL A 102 -0.58 -12.09 23.96
N VAL A 103 0.32 -12.33 23.01
CA VAL A 103 0.04 -12.21 21.58
C VAL A 103 -0.83 -13.37 21.10
N ALA A 104 -1.87 -13.06 20.31
CA ALA A 104 -2.76 -14.05 19.73
C ALA A 104 -2.04 -14.99 18.75
N ASP A 105 -2.35 -16.29 18.82
CA ASP A 105 -1.71 -17.33 17.99
C ASP A 105 -1.95 -17.13 16.50
N ASP A 106 -3.16 -16.69 16.15
CA ASP A 106 -3.62 -16.43 14.78
C ASP A 106 -3.18 -15.06 14.24
N LEU A 107 -2.38 -14.30 15.00
CA LEU A 107 -1.80 -13.05 14.51
C LEU A 107 -0.86 -13.33 13.32
N THR A 108 -1.29 -12.85 12.16
CA THR A 108 -0.54 -12.90 10.90
C THR A 108 -0.33 -11.49 10.35
N PRO A 109 0.61 -11.27 9.40
CA PRO A 109 0.75 -9.98 8.74
C PRO A 109 -0.52 -9.52 8.03
N TYR A 110 -1.40 -10.47 7.67
CA TYR A 110 -2.68 -10.17 7.05
C TYR A 110 -3.65 -9.45 8.00
N CYS A 111 -3.55 -9.70 9.32
CA CYS A 111 -4.32 -8.98 10.32
C CYS A 111 -4.00 -7.48 10.31
N LEU A 112 -2.74 -7.09 10.08
CA LEU A 112 -2.35 -5.67 9.97
C LEU A 112 -3.05 -4.98 8.79
N ARG A 113 -3.21 -5.69 7.66
CA ARG A 113 -3.98 -5.18 6.52
C ARG A 113 -5.45 -5.02 6.86
N HIS A 114 -6.01 -5.92 7.67
CA HIS A 114 -7.38 -5.79 8.16
C HIS A 114 -7.55 -4.62 9.11
N THR A 115 -6.65 -4.44 10.09
CA THR A 115 -6.66 -3.27 10.99
C THR A 115 -6.64 -1.97 10.20
N TYR A 116 -5.76 -1.86 9.21
CA TYR A 116 -5.73 -0.68 8.34
C TYR A 116 -7.05 -0.46 7.59
N ALA A 117 -7.69 -1.51 7.08
CA ALA A 117 -8.99 -1.41 6.42
C ALA A 117 -10.10 -0.94 7.37
N THR A 118 -10.08 -1.40 8.62
CA THR A 118 -10.99 -0.94 9.68
C THR A 118 -10.73 0.52 10.04
N ASP A 119 -9.47 0.94 10.16
CA ASP A 119 -9.11 2.34 10.45
C ASP A 119 -9.62 3.29 9.35
N LEU A 120 -9.49 2.89 8.07
CA LEU A 120 -10.05 3.65 6.95
C LEU A 120 -11.57 3.80 7.06
N GLN A 121 -12.27 2.75 7.51
CA GLN A 121 -13.71 2.79 7.72
C GLN A 121 -14.08 3.72 8.89
N SER A 122 -13.39 3.60 10.03
CA SER A 122 -13.60 4.47 11.19
C SER A 122 -13.31 5.94 10.89
N ALA A 123 -12.38 6.21 9.97
CA ALA A 123 -12.08 7.54 9.43
C ALA A 123 -13.08 8.00 8.34
N ASP A 124 -14.14 7.23 8.08
CA ASP A 124 -15.18 7.53 7.08
C ASP A 124 -14.65 7.68 5.64
N VAL A 125 -13.56 6.97 5.31
CA VAL A 125 -13.02 6.98 3.96
C VAL A 125 -14.00 6.25 3.02
N PRO A 126 -14.40 6.86 1.89
CA PRO A 126 -15.30 6.21 0.94
C PRO A 126 -14.72 4.88 0.45
N ILE A 127 -15.58 3.85 0.36
CA ILE A 127 -15.17 2.48 0.01
C ILE A 127 -14.41 2.39 -1.33
N ASN A 128 -14.72 3.27 -2.28
CA ASN A 128 -14.03 3.34 -3.57
C ASN A 128 -12.56 3.74 -3.41
N VAL A 129 -12.29 4.69 -2.52
CA VAL A 129 -10.93 5.17 -2.20
C VAL A 129 -10.20 4.13 -1.36
N ALA A 130 -10.87 3.56 -0.36
CA ALA A 130 -10.30 2.50 0.47
C ALA A 130 -9.91 1.27 -0.36
N LYS A 131 -10.73 0.89 -1.36
CA LYS A 131 -10.43 -0.19 -2.31
C LYS A 131 -9.10 0.05 -3.04
N ASP A 132 -8.89 1.29 -3.49
CA ASP A 132 -7.69 1.66 -4.25
C ASP A 132 -6.45 1.69 -3.33
N PHE A 133 -6.57 2.17 -2.08
CA PHE A 133 -5.49 2.11 -1.08
C PHE A 133 -5.10 0.68 -0.71
N LEU A 134 -6.07 -0.23 -0.60
CA LEU A 134 -5.83 -1.64 -0.33
C LEU A 134 -5.36 -2.42 -1.57
N GLY A 135 -5.41 -1.81 -2.76
CA GLY A 135 -5.06 -2.47 -4.02
C GLY A 135 -6.01 -3.61 -4.40
N HIS A 136 -7.29 -3.54 -3.99
CA HIS A 136 -8.27 -4.57 -4.33
C HIS A 136 -8.74 -4.43 -5.78
N LYS A 137 -8.66 -5.52 -6.54
CA LYS A 137 -9.14 -5.57 -7.93
C LYS A 137 -10.67 -5.41 -8.02
N SER A 138 -11.40 -5.84 -7.00
CA SER A 138 -12.86 -5.75 -6.92
C SER A 138 -13.31 -5.22 -5.55
N ILE A 139 -14.47 -4.55 -5.54
CA ILE A 139 -15.06 -3.98 -4.32
C ILE A 139 -15.54 -5.08 -3.36
N ALA A 140 -15.92 -6.24 -3.86
CA ALA A 140 -16.43 -7.37 -3.07
C ALA A 140 -15.43 -7.84 -1.98
N MET A 141 -14.13 -7.79 -2.27
CA MET A 141 -13.09 -8.17 -1.31
C MET A 141 -12.95 -7.15 -0.16
N THR A 142 -13.26 -5.87 -0.44
CA THR A 142 -13.36 -4.83 0.58
C THR A 142 -14.67 -4.96 1.37
N SER A 143 -15.79 -5.25 0.71
CA SER A 143 -17.12 -5.21 1.36
C SER A 143 -17.29 -6.20 2.51
N HIS A 144 -16.67 -7.38 2.45
CA HIS A 144 -16.74 -8.37 3.53
C HIS A 144 -16.13 -7.89 4.86
N ILE A 145 -15.15 -6.98 4.82
CA ILE A 145 -14.60 -6.34 6.03
C ILE A 145 -15.61 -5.35 6.60
N TYR A 146 -16.33 -4.66 5.71
CA TYR A 146 -17.21 -3.53 6.06
C TYR A 146 -18.59 -3.98 6.55
N THR A 147 -19.01 -5.22 6.26
CA THR A 147 -20.34 -5.74 6.66
C THR A 147 -20.49 -5.96 8.16
N HIS A 148 -19.40 -6.25 8.88
CA HIS A 148 -19.46 -6.56 10.32
C HIS A 148 -19.58 -5.33 11.24
N LEU A 149 -19.31 -4.12 10.73
CA LEU A 149 -19.33 -2.86 11.49
C LEU A 149 -20.49 -1.95 11.05
N SER A 150 -21.51 -2.54 10.41
CA SER A 150 -22.52 -1.80 9.66
C SER A 150 -23.50 -1.01 10.52
N ASP A 151 -23.81 -1.45 11.74
CA ASP A 151 -24.83 -0.78 12.59
C ASP A 151 -24.43 0.65 13.00
N GLU A 152 -23.19 0.86 13.43
CA GLU A 152 -22.64 2.20 13.71
C GLU A 152 -22.49 3.04 12.44
N ALA A 153 -22.09 2.40 11.33
CA ALA A 153 -21.98 3.08 10.04
C ALA A 153 -23.36 3.56 9.53
N PHE A 154 -24.42 2.76 9.73
CA PHE A 154 -25.79 3.09 9.32
C PHE A 154 -26.36 4.26 10.12
N THR A 155 -26.15 4.29 11.43
CA THR A 155 -26.60 5.41 12.28
C THR A 155 -25.88 6.71 11.90
N ASN A 156 -24.56 6.66 11.71
CA ASN A 156 -23.75 7.80 11.27
C ASN A 156 -24.13 8.30 9.87
N ALA A 157 -24.34 7.39 8.91
CA ALA A 157 -24.80 7.74 7.57
C ALA A 157 -26.18 8.42 7.62
N SER A 158 -27.09 7.89 8.43
CA SER A 158 -28.42 8.47 8.62
C SER A 158 -28.35 9.89 9.17
N LEU A 159 -27.50 10.13 10.16
CA LEU A 159 -27.27 11.46 10.73
C LEU A 159 -26.70 12.45 9.69
N LYS A 160 -25.78 12.00 8.81
CA LYS A 160 -25.22 12.82 7.73
C LYS A 160 -26.24 13.18 6.66
N VAL A 161 -27.15 12.27 6.31
CA VAL A 161 -28.24 12.57 5.37
C VAL A 161 -29.20 13.62 5.96
N LEU A 162 -29.54 13.46 7.24
CA LEU A 162 -30.38 14.44 7.94
C LEU A 162 -29.70 15.82 7.99
N SER A 163 -28.42 15.88 8.37
CA SER A 163 -27.68 17.15 8.42
C SER A 163 -27.61 17.81 7.04
N PHE A 164 -27.25 17.07 5.98
CA PHE A 164 -27.23 17.57 4.61
C PHE A 164 -28.59 18.11 4.16
N ALA A 165 -29.68 17.39 4.46
CA ALA A 165 -31.03 17.84 4.12
C ALA A 165 -31.41 19.14 4.86
N THR A 166 -30.99 19.31 6.12
CA THR A 166 -31.23 20.54 6.89
C THR A 166 -30.42 21.73 6.37
N GLU A 167 -29.15 21.51 5.99
CA GLU A 167 -28.30 22.55 5.40
C GLU A 167 -28.81 23.01 4.03
N SER A 168 -29.25 22.05 3.22
CA SER A 168 -29.84 22.34 1.91
C SER A 168 -31.11 23.18 2.06
N ARG A 169 -32.00 22.84 3.02
CA ARG A 169 -33.19 23.66 3.33
C ARG A 169 -32.83 25.07 3.79
N LYS A 170 -31.84 25.22 4.69
CA LYS A 170 -31.38 26.55 5.16
C LYS A 170 -30.84 27.42 4.01
N LYS A 171 -30.10 26.84 3.06
CA LYS A 171 -29.61 27.55 1.87
C LYS A 171 -30.76 28.04 0.99
N THR A 172 -31.76 27.20 0.75
CA THR A 172 -32.94 27.58 -0.05
C THR A 172 -33.73 28.71 0.62
N GLN A 173 -33.91 28.65 1.94
CA GLN A 173 -34.63 29.67 2.71
C GLN A 173 -33.89 31.02 2.72
N LYS A 174 -32.56 31.03 2.88
CA LYS A 174 -31.75 32.26 2.77
C LYS A 174 -31.84 32.89 1.38
N LYS A 175 -31.85 32.09 0.31
CA LYS A 175 -31.95 32.59 -1.07
C LYS A 175 -33.30 33.23 -1.35
N VAL A 176 -34.40 32.68 -0.82
CA VAL A 176 -35.74 33.26 -0.95
C VAL A 176 -35.88 34.58 -0.19
N VAL A 177 -35.27 34.71 0.99
CA VAL A 177 -35.31 35.94 1.80
C VAL A 177 -34.42 37.04 1.21
N SER A 178 -33.32 36.70 0.52
CA SER A 178 -32.41 37.66 -0.13
C SER A 178 -32.89 38.22 -1.47
N ILE A 179 -33.97 37.67 -2.05
CA ILE A 179 -34.54 38.12 -3.35
C ILE A 179 -35.71 39.11 -3.13
N ARG A 180 -36.05 39.41 -1.87
CA ARG A 180 -36.95 40.52 -1.49
C ARG A 180 -36.13 41.72 -1.04
#